data_AF-A0A0S7XLM0-F1
#
_entry.id   AF-A0A0S7XLM0-F1
#
_cell.length_a   1.000
_cell.length_b   1.000
_cell.length_c   1.000
_cell.angle_alpha   90.00
_cell.angle_beta   90.00
_cell.angle_gamma   90.00
#
_symmetry.space_group_name_H-M   'P 1'
#
loop_
_entity.id
_entity.type
_entity.pdbx_description
1 polymer ?
#
loop_
_entity_poly.entity_id
_entity_poly.type
_entity_poly.pdbx_seq_one_letter_code
_entity_poly.pdbx_strand_id
1 'polypeptide(L)'
;MNHETDERPTSRDLKMTRVTPAGAEAKADRVVVEWPVLIHANGVPVGLLMALPGHERELAAGFALTEGIISNRDDLLGLEACAQPREEGAAEG
;
A
#
# COMPACT_ATOMS: atom_id res chain seq x y z
N MET A 1 -18.31 -9.71 2.91
CA MET A 1 -16.87 -9.49 3.18
C MET A 1 -16.77 -8.74 4.50
N ASN A 2 -16.04 -9.26 5.48
CA ASN A 2 -15.71 -8.49 6.67
C ASN A 2 -14.55 -7.58 6.28
N HIS A 3 -14.76 -6.25 6.26
CA HIS A 3 -13.65 -5.30 6.21
C HIS A 3 -12.98 -5.34 7.57
N GLU A 4 -11.97 -6.19 7.72
CA GLU A 4 -11.03 -6.06 8.82
C GLU A 4 -10.35 -4.69 8.65
N THR A 5 -10.65 -3.77 9.56
CA THR A 5 -10.16 -2.41 9.51
C THR A 5 -8.67 -2.42 9.79
N ASP A 6 -7.87 -2.03 8.80
CA ASP A 6 -6.44 -1.81 8.96
C ASP A 6 -6.20 -0.71 10.01
N GLU A 7 -5.53 -1.06 11.11
CA GLU A 7 -5.27 -0.17 12.23
C GLU A 7 -4.10 0.81 11.97
N ARG A 8 -3.45 0.74 10.80
CA ARG A 8 -2.34 1.63 10.46
C ARG A 8 -2.82 3.08 10.28
N PRO A 9 -2.07 4.08 10.77
CA PRO A 9 -2.45 5.48 10.63
C PRO A 9 -2.36 5.92 9.17
N THR A 10 -3.40 6.58 8.67
CA THR A 10 -3.46 7.13 7.30
C THR A 10 -2.79 8.50 7.17
N SER A 11 -2.49 9.16 8.30
CA SER A 11 -1.83 10.46 8.35
C SER A 11 -1.07 10.67 9.67
N ARG A 12 -0.11 11.59 9.69
CA ARG A 12 0.64 12.03 10.87
C ARG A 12 0.74 13.54 10.91
N ASP A 13 0.69 14.11 12.12
CA ASP A 13 1.00 15.52 12.33
C ASP A 13 2.52 15.68 12.47
N LEU A 14 3.12 16.46 11.59
CA LEU A 14 4.55 16.75 11.59
C LEU A 14 4.78 18.22 11.93
N LYS A 15 5.79 18.48 12.76
CA LYS A 15 6.28 19.84 12.99
C LYS A 15 7.12 20.25 11.79
N MET A 16 6.81 21.40 11.22
CA MET A 16 7.56 22.02 10.14
C MET A 16 7.87 23.49 10.46
N THR A 17 8.87 24.04 9.80
CA THR A 17 9.18 25.47 9.87
C THR A 17 8.68 26.14 8.60
N ARG A 18 7.70 27.03 8.73
CA ARG A 18 7.19 27.81 7.62
C ARG A 18 8.03 29.07 7.47
N VAL A 19 8.62 29.26 6.30
CA VAL A 19 9.47 30.42 5.98
C VAL A 19 8.73 31.37 5.04
N THR A 20 8.68 32.64 5.41
CA THR A 20 8.08 33.73 4.62
C THR A 20 9.00 34.96 4.63
N PRO A 21 8.75 35.98 3.79
CA PRO A 21 9.50 37.25 3.88
C PRO A 21 9.39 37.95 5.24
N ALA A 22 8.30 37.71 6.00
CA ALA A 22 8.10 38.28 7.33
C ALA A 22 8.86 37.54 8.44
N GLY A 23 9.46 36.38 8.15
CA GLY A 23 10.18 35.55 9.11
C GLY A 23 9.83 34.06 9.00
N ALA A 24 10.33 33.30 9.98
CA ALA A 24 10.11 31.86 10.09
C ALA A 24 9.28 31.54 11.35
N GLU A 25 8.30 30.65 11.22
CA GLU A 25 7.43 30.20 12.32
C GLU A 25 7.35 28.67 12.37
N ALA A 26 7.27 28.11 13.59
CA ALA A 26 6.98 26.69 13.77
C ALA A 26 5.49 26.44 13.57
N LYS A 27 5.14 25.45 12.75
CA LYS A 27 3.75 25.07 12.45
C LYS A 27 3.61 23.55 12.42
N ALA A 28 2.44 23.04 12.79
CA ALA A 28 2.09 21.64 12.54
C ALA A 28 1.40 21.51 11.18
N ASP A 29 1.75 20.48 10.43
CA ASP A 29 1.06 20.09 9.21
C ASP A 29 0.66 18.62 9.26
N ARG A 30 -0.47 18.28 8.62
CA ARG A 30 -0.99 16.92 8.58
C ARG A 30 -0.59 16.28 7.26
N VAL A 31 0.29 15.29 7.33
CA VAL A 31 0.86 14.63 6.17
C VAL A 31 0.30 13.21 6.05
N VAL A 32 -0.03 12.79 4.84
CA VAL A 32 -0.47 11.41 4.56
C VAL A 32 0.64 10.40 4.81
N VAL A 33 0.28 9.21 5.27
CA VAL A 33 1.22 8.09 5.40
C VAL A 33 1.11 7.25 4.14
N GLU A 34 2.26 6.96 3.52
CA GLU A 34 2.40 5.97 2.47
C GLU A 34 3.19 4.78 2.98
N TRP A 35 2.89 3.60 2.45
CA TRP A 35 3.61 2.37 2.79
C TRP A 35 3.87 1.51 1.54
N PRO A 36 4.95 0.72 1.55
CA PRO A 36 5.32 -0.10 0.40
C PRO A 36 4.44 -1.35 0.27
N VAL A 37 3.69 -1.46 -0.82
CA VAL A 37 2.86 -2.62 -1.16
C VAL A 37 3.55 -3.45 -2.23
N LEU A 38 3.96 -4.68 -1.87
CA LEU A 38 4.46 -5.66 -2.83
C LEU A 38 3.32 -6.60 -3.24
N ILE A 39 3.01 -6.64 -4.54
CA ILE A 39 1.97 -7.48 -5.12
C ILE A 39 2.60 -8.75 -5.67
N HIS A 40 2.01 -9.90 -5.32
CA HIS A 40 2.35 -11.19 -5.89
C HIS A 40 1.18 -11.71 -6.73
N ALA A 41 1.47 -12.24 -7.91
CA ALA A 41 0.55 -13.03 -8.71
C ALA A 41 0.99 -14.49 -8.67
N ASN A 42 0.16 -15.37 -8.10
CA ASN A 42 0.49 -16.80 -7.93
C ASN A 42 1.88 -17.04 -7.29
N GLY A 43 2.23 -16.24 -6.28
CA GLY A 43 3.51 -16.32 -5.57
C GLY A 43 4.69 -15.61 -6.26
N VAL A 44 4.51 -15.07 -7.47
CA VAL A 44 5.55 -14.35 -8.21
C VAL A 44 5.39 -12.84 -7.96
N PRO A 45 6.43 -12.11 -7.53
CA PRO A 45 6.35 -10.65 -7.37
C PRO A 45 6.18 -9.98 -8.73
N VAL A 46 5.16 -9.12 -8.85
CA VAL A 46 4.79 -8.45 -10.11
C VAL A 46 4.86 -6.92 -10.04
N GLY A 47 4.93 -6.34 -8.83
CA GLY A 47 5.04 -4.90 -8.70
C GLY A 47 5.18 -4.44 -7.25
N LEU A 48 5.91 -3.35 -7.05
CA LEU A 48 6.04 -2.64 -5.79
C LEU A 48 5.48 -1.22 -5.95
N LEU A 49 4.54 -0.84 -5.08
CA LEU A 49 3.89 0.46 -5.10
C LEU A 49 4.01 1.14 -3.75
N MET A 50 3.92 2.47 -3.73
CA MET A 50 3.65 3.23 -2.50
C MET A 50 2.15 3.51 -2.46
N ALA A 51 1.50 3.17 -1.35
CA ALA A 51 0.06 3.33 -1.22
C ALA A 51 -0.34 3.88 0.15
N LEU A 52 -1.52 4.50 0.21
CA LEU A 52 -2.20 4.80 1.46
C LEU A 52 -2.68 3.48 2.10
N PRO A 53 -2.63 3.34 3.44
CA PRO A 53 -3.15 2.16 4.13
C PRO A 53 -4.65 1.92 3.93
N GLY A 54 -5.06 0.65 3.83
CA GLY A 54 -6.44 0.19 4.05
C GLY A 54 -7.19 -0.39 2.83
N HIS A 55 -6.71 -0.18 1.61
CA HIS A 55 -7.39 -0.60 0.36
C HIS A 55 -6.52 -1.49 -0.54
N GLU A 56 -5.65 -2.29 0.04
CA GLU A 56 -4.59 -2.96 -0.73
C GLU A 56 -5.09 -4.15 -1.52
N ARG A 57 -6.21 -4.76 -1.11
CA ARG A 57 -6.87 -5.81 -1.91
C ARG A 57 -7.49 -5.20 -3.17
N GLU A 58 -8.20 -4.09 -3.04
CA GLU A 58 -8.78 -3.37 -4.17
C GLU A 58 -7.69 -2.82 -5.09
N LEU A 59 -6.59 -2.31 -4.52
CA LEU A 59 -5.40 -1.90 -5.27
C LEU A 59 -4.80 -3.07 -6.05
N ALA A 60 -4.62 -4.23 -5.43
CA ALA A 60 -4.07 -5.42 -6.09
C ALA A 60 -4.98 -5.92 -7.23
N ALA A 61 -6.30 -5.94 -7.03
CA ALA A 61 -7.26 -6.28 -8.08
C ALA A 61 -7.17 -5.30 -9.26
N GLY A 62 -7.17 -4.00 -8.97
CA GLY A 62 -7.06 -2.94 -9.98
C GLY A 62 -5.75 -3.04 -10.75
N PHE A 63 -4.63 -3.19 -10.04
CA PHE A 63 -3.30 -3.35 -10.62
C PHE A 63 -3.23 -4.57 -11.54
N ALA A 64 -3.73 -5.72 -11.11
CA ALA A 64 -3.73 -6.93 -11.92
C ALA A 64 -4.50 -6.75 -13.25
N LEU A 65 -5.61 -6.01 -13.22
CA LEU A 65 -6.38 -5.72 -14.42
C LEU A 65 -5.69 -4.70 -15.33
N THR A 66 -5.18 -3.60 -14.77
CA THR A 66 -4.59 -2.52 -15.57
C THR A 66 -3.25 -2.89 -16.18
N GLU A 67 -2.48 -3.75 -15.52
CA GLU A 67 -1.20 -4.27 -16.02
C GLU A 67 -1.37 -5.52 -16.91
N GLY A 68 -2.60 -5.98 -17.13
CA GLY A 68 -2.90 -7.13 -18.00
C GLY A 68 -2.49 -8.49 -17.43
N ILE A 69 -2.30 -8.58 -16.11
CA ILE A 69 -2.06 -9.86 -15.41
C ILE A 69 -3.34 -10.70 -15.45
N ILE A 70 -4.49 -10.06 -15.33
CA ILE A 70 -5.81 -10.65 -15.59
C ILE A 70 -6.52 -9.86 -16.70
N SER A 71 -7.38 -10.55 -17.46
CA SER A 71 -8.16 -9.94 -18.54
C SER A 71 -9.54 -9.49 -18.07
N ASN A 72 -10.11 -10.18 -17.08
CA ASN A 72 -11.44 -9.90 -16.56
C ASN A 72 -11.59 -10.35 -15.09
N ARG A 73 -12.75 -10.09 -14.49
CA ARG A 73 -13.03 -10.42 -13.09
C ARG A 73 -12.99 -11.92 -12.80
N ASP A 74 -13.38 -12.77 -13.73
CA ASP A 74 -13.48 -14.22 -13.51
C ASP A 74 -12.09 -14.89 -13.45
N ASP A 75 -11.05 -14.21 -13.91
CA ASP A 75 -9.65 -14.65 -13.75
C ASP A 75 -9.14 -14.48 -12.30
N LEU A 76 -9.83 -13.67 -11.48
CA LEU A 76 -9.45 -13.40 -10.08
C LEU A 76 -10.12 -14.38 -9.12
N LEU A 77 -9.40 -15.46 -8.78
CA LEU A 77 -9.92 -16.52 -7.91
C LEU A 77 -9.92 -16.15 -6.42
N GLY A 78 -9.03 -15.26 -5.99
CA GLY A 78 -8.90 -14.84 -4.60
C GLY A 78 -7.84 -13.77 -4.40
N LEU A 79 -7.88 -13.13 -3.23
CA LEU A 79 -6.89 -12.16 -2.77
C LEU A 79 -6.61 -12.42 -1.29
N GLU A 80 -5.34 -12.53 -0.95
CA GLU A 80 -4.88 -12.76 0.40
C GLU A 80 -3.95 -11.62 0.83
N ALA A 81 -4.20 -11.07 2.02
CA ALA A 81 -3.30 -10.10 2.61
C ALA A 81 -2.21 -10.85 3.38
N CYS A 82 -0.96 -10.75 2.94
CA CYS A 82 0.17 -11.23 3.72
C CYS A 82 0.44 -10.24 4.86
N ALA A 83 0.17 -10.66 6.11
CA ALA A 83 0.46 -9.86 7.29
C ALA A 83 1.97 -9.78 7.62
N GLN A 84 2.80 -10.62 6.98
CA GLN A 84 4.24 -10.66 7.20
C GLN A 84 4.99 -10.71 5.86
N PRO A 85 6.14 -10.03 5.73
CA PRO A 85 7.05 -10.24 4.60
C PRO A 85 7.39 -11.73 4.56
N ARG A 86 7.15 -12.39 3.42
CA ARG A 86 7.70 -13.71 3.20
C ARG A 86 9.22 -13.53 3.13
N GLU A 87 9.97 -14.15 4.04
CA GLU A 87 11.43 -14.13 3.93
C GLU A 87 11.80 -14.81 2.59
N GLU A 88 12.55 -14.09 1.75
CA GLU A 88 13.13 -14.67 0.53
C GLU A 88 14.08 -15.80 0.94
N GLY A 89 13.65 -17.05 0.78
CA GLY A 89 14.51 -18.20 1.11
C GLY A 89 13.87 -19.54 1.43
N ALA A 90 12.55 -19.70 1.47
CA ALA A 90 11.93 -21.03 1.57
C ALA A 90 11.42 -21.51 0.20
N ALA A 91 12.37 -21.78 -0.71
CA ALA A 91 12.14 -22.74 -1.77
C ALA A 91 12.24 -24.13 -1.13
N GLU A 92 11.09 -24.78 -0.90
CA GLU A 92 11.03 -26.17 -0.48
C GLU A 92 10.58 -27.04 -1.65
N GLY A 93 11.43 -28.00 -2.01
CA GLY A 93 11.06 -29.34 -2.50
C GLY A 93 10.53 -29.47 -3.91
#